data_AF-A0A538QQS4-F1
#
_entry.id   AF-A0A538QQS4-F1
#
_cell.length_a   1.000
_cell.length_b   1.000
_cell.length_c   1.000
_cell.angle_alpha   90.00
_cell.angle_beta   90.00
_cell.angle_gamma   90.00
#
_symmetry.space_group_name_H-M   'P 1'
#
loop_
_entity.id
_entity.type
_entity.pdbx_description
1 polymer ?
#
loop_
_entity_poly.entity_id
_entity_poly.type
_entity_poly.pdbx_seq_one_letter_code
_entity_poly.pdbx_strand_id
1 'polypeptide(L)'
;MRRLLVPTSTTTALTLAAAVLAQSPDADAFFEDVCYVPGGGPLASCSPLPEVCRPAGTDSAACKIAIIAVTARRRNSSDGGRSSVHTDVTYLLAQAVGFSATDAYWIAAYDEATDLGSFTPRDNHSMAVGDGTLTTANVSGLVRTDRTSGGSLLHVIAPYNHGLDAPVPGIDGLHPDPTDAATEVTLANFRAWALAASSAAKPACTAGLTIRSAAGDYATGAACYATGTAIHGSVSLFGPLDLPINALAGPQLVQDSATPIYAPDFDALVATDGAHDASAAHAADARLGVYLHMLADRISHHVCEDVSVISGPTASGFSVNLTRPECAQPIHLLRHAWETGVDFAQLAPQDRTTLAMLSSVYQELVAFARVRGVLRSGADSPAAQATSTAQLAAALEKFTAPDRVAALDAVGCAHGLTPLPGQPAGPAQ
;
A
#
# COMPACT_ATOMS: atom_id res chain seq x y z
N MET A 1 53.23 9.81 -5.41
CA MET A 1 52.46 9.05 -6.41
C MET A 1 51.01 8.97 -5.94
N ARG A 2 50.14 9.87 -6.43
CA ARG A 2 48.69 9.83 -6.19
C ARG A 2 48.10 8.79 -7.13
N ARG A 3 47.57 7.69 -6.59
CA ARG A 3 46.73 6.75 -7.37
C ARG A 3 45.39 7.44 -7.62
N LEU A 4 45.16 7.86 -8.86
CA LEU A 4 43.83 8.19 -9.36
C LEU A 4 43.01 6.89 -9.33
N LEU A 5 42.04 6.81 -8.43
CA LEU A 5 40.98 5.82 -8.47
C LEU A 5 40.14 6.12 -9.71
N VAL A 6 40.31 5.33 -10.76
CA VAL A 6 39.39 5.31 -11.89
C VAL A 6 38.10 4.66 -11.38
N PRO A 7 36.95 5.36 -11.40
CA PRO A 7 35.69 4.74 -11.03
C PRO A 7 35.41 3.61 -12.03
N THR A 8 35.28 2.39 -11.51
CA THR A 8 34.86 1.23 -12.31
C THR A 8 33.44 1.46 -12.84
N SER A 9 33.16 0.99 -14.05
CA SER A 9 31.90 1.20 -14.77
C SER A 9 30.64 0.80 -13.98
N THR A 10 30.77 -0.10 -13.00
CA THR A 10 29.72 -0.49 -12.05
C THR A 10 29.33 0.65 -11.10
N THR A 11 30.28 1.44 -10.61
CA THR A 11 30.03 2.55 -9.67
C THR A 11 29.25 3.68 -10.33
N THR A 12 29.53 3.94 -11.61
CA THR A 12 28.87 4.98 -12.42
C THR A 12 27.45 4.58 -12.82
N ALA A 13 27.20 3.29 -13.08
CA ALA A 13 25.86 2.78 -13.39
C ALA A 13 24.93 2.81 -12.15
N LEU A 14 25.46 2.48 -10.96
CA LEU A 14 24.73 2.54 -9.68
C LEU A 14 24.39 3.99 -9.27
N THR A 15 25.26 4.96 -9.52
CA THR A 15 24.99 6.37 -9.23
C THR A 15 23.98 7.00 -10.20
N LEU A 16 23.99 6.60 -11.47
CA LEU A 16 22.96 7.05 -12.42
C LEU A 16 21.57 6.49 -12.08
N ALA A 17 21.48 5.21 -11.68
CA ALA A 17 20.22 4.59 -11.27
C ALA A 17 19.64 5.25 -9.99
N ALA A 18 20.49 5.57 -9.01
CA ALA A 18 20.08 6.28 -7.80
C ALA A 18 19.59 7.71 -8.10
N ALA A 19 20.20 8.41 -9.07
CA ALA A 19 19.74 9.74 -9.48
C ALA A 19 18.37 9.71 -10.19
N VAL A 20 18.09 8.67 -10.99
CA VAL A 20 16.79 8.47 -11.67
C VAL A 20 15.65 8.15 -10.69
N LEU A 21 15.97 7.49 -9.57
CA LEU A 21 15.02 7.19 -8.49
C LEU A 21 14.84 8.37 -7.52
N ALA A 22 15.78 9.32 -7.50
CA ALA A 22 15.77 10.45 -6.55
C ALA A 22 15.28 11.80 -7.14
N GLN A 23 15.13 11.94 -8.46
CA GLN A 23 14.98 13.26 -9.12
C GLN A 23 13.69 13.50 -9.93
N SER A 24 12.58 12.86 -9.61
CA SER A 24 11.31 13.18 -10.28
C SER A 24 10.24 13.55 -9.26
N PRO A 25 9.81 14.83 -9.20
CA PRO A 25 8.65 15.22 -8.41
C PRO A 25 7.34 14.64 -8.98
N ASP A 26 7.34 14.23 -10.26
CA ASP A 26 6.16 13.71 -10.98
C ASP A 26 6.30 12.25 -11.42
N ALA A 27 7.04 11.42 -10.69
CA ALA A 27 7.10 10.01 -11.07
C ALA A 27 7.10 9.09 -9.86
N ASP A 28 5.88 8.74 -9.48
CA ASP A 28 5.42 7.56 -8.75
C ASP A 28 6.49 6.45 -8.80
N ALA A 29 7.06 6.15 -7.64
CA ALA A 29 8.03 5.09 -7.49
C ALA A 29 7.29 3.75 -7.56
N PHE A 30 7.03 3.21 -8.76
CA PHE A 30 6.11 2.09 -8.99
C PHE A 30 6.26 0.90 -8.03
N PHE A 31 5.13 0.45 -7.47
CA PHE A 31 4.90 -0.89 -6.90
C PHE A 31 3.64 -1.56 -7.48
N GLU A 32 3.04 -0.95 -8.50
CA GLU A 32 1.92 -1.49 -9.27
C GLU A 32 2.42 -2.66 -10.13
N ASP A 33 1.60 -3.70 -10.31
CA ASP A 33 1.93 -4.85 -11.16
C ASP A 33 1.33 -4.73 -12.57
N VAL A 34 0.28 -3.93 -12.73
CA VAL A 34 -0.39 -3.63 -14.00
C VAL A 34 -0.01 -2.24 -14.50
N CYS A 35 0.59 -2.16 -15.69
CA CYS A 35 1.02 -0.92 -16.33
C CYS A 35 0.09 -0.54 -17.48
N TYR A 36 -0.24 0.75 -17.55
CA TYR A 36 -1.01 1.32 -18.64
C TYR A 36 -0.11 1.73 -19.80
N VAL A 37 -0.50 1.35 -21.02
CA VAL A 37 0.22 1.69 -22.24
C VAL A 37 -0.15 3.11 -22.67
N PRO A 38 0.84 4.01 -22.88
CA PRO A 38 0.58 5.39 -23.31
C PRO A 38 -0.21 5.46 -24.62
N GLY A 39 -1.28 6.25 -24.63
CA GLY A 39 -2.14 6.41 -25.81
C GLY A 39 -3.10 5.25 -26.08
N GLY A 40 -3.17 4.28 -25.18
CA GLY A 40 -4.04 3.10 -25.29
C GLY A 40 -3.31 1.86 -25.83
N GLY A 41 -3.83 0.69 -25.48
CA GLY A 41 -3.25 -0.61 -25.80
C GLY A 41 -3.43 -1.64 -24.68
N PRO A 42 -3.16 -2.92 -24.95
CA PRO A 42 -3.32 -3.99 -23.96
C PRO A 42 -2.45 -3.71 -22.73
N LEU A 43 -2.97 -4.04 -21.55
CA LEU A 43 -2.24 -3.94 -20.29
C LEU A 43 -0.86 -4.62 -20.37
N ALA A 44 0.11 -4.09 -19.63
CA ALA A 44 1.45 -4.65 -19.52
C ALA A 44 1.79 -4.99 -18.07
N SER A 45 2.72 -5.91 -17.83
CA SER A 45 3.29 -6.09 -16.49
C SER A 45 4.30 -4.99 -16.20
N CYS A 46 4.13 -4.28 -15.08
CA CYS A 46 5.07 -3.25 -14.62
C CYS A 46 6.38 -3.85 -14.09
N SER A 47 6.29 -4.94 -13.34
CA SER A 47 7.44 -5.56 -12.67
C SER A 47 7.49 -7.08 -12.88
N PRO A 48 7.47 -7.58 -14.14
CA PRO A 48 7.51 -9.01 -14.39
C PRO A 48 8.82 -9.61 -13.86
N LEU A 49 8.73 -10.72 -13.13
CA LEU A 49 9.90 -11.40 -12.57
C LEU A 49 10.91 -11.74 -13.69
N PRO A 50 12.14 -11.17 -13.66
CA PRO A 50 13.15 -11.44 -14.67
C PRO A 50 13.52 -12.93 -14.74
N GLU A 51 13.95 -13.41 -15.91
CA GLU A 51 14.32 -14.82 -16.08
C GLU A 51 15.44 -15.26 -15.13
N VAL A 52 16.44 -14.40 -14.91
CA VAL A 52 17.55 -14.63 -13.96
C VAL A 52 17.09 -14.67 -12.49
N CYS A 53 15.86 -14.23 -12.22
CA CYS A 53 15.22 -14.28 -10.91
C CYS A 53 14.32 -15.51 -10.73
N ARG A 54 14.29 -16.44 -11.70
CA ARG A 54 13.52 -17.68 -11.60
C ARG A 54 14.41 -18.83 -11.10
N PRO A 55 13.89 -19.74 -10.25
CA PRO A 55 12.53 -19.75 -9.69
C PRO A 55 12.28 -18.59 -8.70
N ALA A 56 11.02 -18.30 -8.41
CA ALA A 56 10.64 -17.25 -7.47
C ALA A 56 11.31 -17.46 -6.09
N GLY A 57 11.56 -16.36 -5.37
CA GLY A 57 12.39 -16.38 -4.15
C GLY A 57 13.90 -16.30 -4.39
N THR A 58 14.36 -16.25 -5.65
CA THR A 58 15.78 -16.02 -5.96
C THR A 58 16.18 -14.56 -5.72
N ASP A 59 17.12 -14.30 -4.81
CA ASP A 59 17.53 -12.94 -4.43
C ASP A 59 19.00 -12.60 -4.76
N SER A 60 19.58 -13.32 -5.73
CA SER A 60 20.98 -13.12 -6.14
C SER A 60 21.27 -11.67 -6.58
N ALA A 61 22.54 -11.26 -6.51
CA ALA A 61 22.93 -9.92 -6.98
C ALA A 61 22.55 -9.66 -8.46
N ALA A 62 22.64 -10.69 -9.32
CA ALA A 62 22.23 -10.60 -10.71
C ALA A 62 20.71 -10.38 -10.84
N CYS A 63 19.93 -11.07 -10.02
CA CYS A 63 18.49 -10.89 -9.96
C CYS A 63 18.10 -9.49 -9.46
N LYS A 64 18.70 -9.03 -8.36
CA LYS A 64 18.52 -7.68 -7.80
C LYS A 64 18.81 -6.58 -8.84
N ILE A 65 19.88 -6.72 -9.63
CA ILE A 65 20.19 -5.77 -10.72
C ILE A 65 19.15 -5.86 -11.84
N ALA A 66 18.72 -7.06 -12.21
CA ALA A 66 17.75 -7.26 -13.29
C ALA A 66 16.37 -6.67 -12.96
N ILE A 67 15.88 -6.82 -11.72
CA ILE A 67 14.57 -6.26 -11.35
C ILE A 67 14.59 -4.73 -11.36
N ILE A 68 15.67 -4.10 -10.90
CA ILE A 68 15.84 -2.63 -10.97
C ILE A 68 15.77 -2.17 -12.43
N ALA A 69 16.49 -2.84 -13.32
CA ALA A 69 16.55 -2.49 -14.73
C ALA A 69 15.19 -2.65 -15.43
N VAL A 70 14.46 -3.74 -15.14
CA VAL A 70 13.13 -3.99 -15.70
C VAL A 70 12.13 -2.96 -15.19
N THR A 71 12.07 -2.72 -13.89
CA THR A 71 11.14 -1.76 -13.26
C THR A 71 11.39 -0.35 -13.79
N ALA A 72 12.65 0.10 -13.83
CA ALA A 72 13.00 1.42 -14.37
C ALA A 72 12.64 1.57 -15.86
N ARG A 73 12.86 0.52 -16.67
CA ARG A 73 12.45 0.53 -18.08
C ARG A 73 10.93 0.65 -18.22
N ARG A 74 10.17 -0.10 -17.41
CA ARG A 74 8.71 -0.16 -17.49
C ARG A 74 8.08 1.17 -17.09
N ARG A 75 8.52 1.74 -15.97
CA ARG A 75 8.18 3.11 -15.53
C ARG A 75 8.31 4.14 -16.65
N ASN A 76 9.44 4.14 -17.36
CA ASN A 76 9.69 5.10 -18.43
C ASN A 76 8.87 4.86 -19.71
N SER A 77 8.09 3.78 -19.76
CA SER A 77 7.31 3.37 -20.92
C SER A 77 5.80 3.25 -20.66
N SER A 78 5.36 3.57 -19.44
CA SER A 78 3.96 3.50 -19.00
C SER A 78 3.38 4.88 -18.74
N ASP A 79 2.06 4.97 -18.75
CA ASP A 79 1.28 6.14 -18.36
C ASP A 79 0.57 5.87 -17.01
N GLY A 80 1.37 5.55 -15.99
CA GLY A 80 0.88 5.04 -14.71
C GLY A 80 0.59 3.53 -14.71
N GLY A 81 -0.04 3.08 -13.63
CA GLY A 81 -0.41 1.69 -13.40
C GLY A 81 -1.48 1.56 -12.33
N ARG A 82 -1.79 0.32 -11.97
CA ARG A 82 -2.50 -0.01 -10.73
C ARG A 82 -2.00 -1.31 -10.12
N SER A 83 -2.14 -1.49 -8.82
CA SER A 83 -1.91 -2.76 -8.15
C SER A 83 -3.17 -3.63 -8.20
N SER A 84 -3.08 -4.82 -8.79
CA SER A 84 -4.16 -5.82 -8.77
C SER A 84 -4.45 -6.33 -7.36
N VAL A 85 -3.53 -6.12 -6.41
CA VAL A 85 -3.74 -6.36 -4.99
C VAL A 85 -4.60 -5.27 -4.37
N HIS A 86 -4.22 -3.99 -4.50
CA HIS A 86 -4.91 -2.86 -3.87
C HIS A 86 -6.22 -2.48 -4.57
N THR A 87 -6.36 -2.78 -5.86
CA THR A 87 -7.58 -2.49 -6.63
C THR A 87 -8.44 -3.72 -6.88
N ASP A 88 -8.03 -4.58 -7.82
CA ASP A 88 -8.86 -5.67 -8.33
C ASP A 88 -9.26 -6.65 -7.21
N VAL A 89 -8.32 -7.06 -6.35
CA VAL A 89 -8.56 -7.95 -5.21
C VAL A 89 -9.40 -7.28 -4.12
N THR A 90 -9.03 -6.08 -3.66
CA THR A 90 -9.81 -5.34 -2.64
C THR A 90 -11.25 -5.15 -3.09
N TYR A 91 -11.48 -4.80 -4.36
CA TYR A 91 -12.79 -4.64 -4.96
C TYR A 91 -13.63 -5.93 -4.92
N LEU A 92 -13.03 -7.04 -5.35
CA LEU A 92 -13.70 -8.35 -5.37
C LEU A 92 -13.99 -8.86 -3.95
N LEU A 93 -13.05 -8.69 -3.02
CA LEU A 93 -13.22 -9.09 -1.62
C LEU A 93 -14.30 -8.28 -0.91
N ALA A 94 -14.35 -6.95 -1.13
CA ALA A 94 -15.38 -6.10 -0.54
C ALA A 94 -16.78 -6.53 -1.00
N GLN A 95 -16.98 -6.77 -2.30
CA GLN A 95 -18.25 -7.31 -2.80
C GLN A 95 -18.53 -8.73 -2.29
N ALA A 96 -17.50 -9.58 -2.12
CA ALA A 96 -17.66 -10.94 -1.61
C ALA A 96 -18.20 -10.95 -0.17
N VAL A 97 -17.76 -10.03 0.68
CA VAL A 97 -18.23 -9.93 2.07
C VAL A 97 -19.57 -9.24 2.22
N GLY A 98 -20.01 -8.44 1.25
CA GLY A 98 -21.36 -7.87 1.21
C GLY A 98 -21.49 -6.38 0.89
N PHE A 99 -20.38 -5.66 0.68
CA PHE A 99 -20.44 -4.27 0.20
C PHE A 99 -21.11 -4.20 -1.18
N SER A 100 -21.79 -3.09 -1.46
CA SER A 100 -22.31 -2.84 -2.81
C SER A 100 -21.14 -2.66 -3.80
N ALA A 101 -21.41 -2.79 -5.10
CA ALA A 101 -20.39 -2.55 -6.12
C ALA A 101 -19.84 -1.11 -6.07
N THR A 102 -20.67 -0.13 -5.68
CA THR A 102 -20.24 1.26 -5.53
C THR A 102 -19.33 1.43 -4.31
N ASP A 103 -19.72 0.90 -3.16
CA ASP A 103 -18.90 1.02 -1.94
C ASP A 103 -17.56 0.28 -2.11
N ALA A 104 -17.61 -0.94 -2.68
CA ALA A 104 -16.42 -1.73 -2.99
C ALA A 104 -15.48 -0.98 -3.94
N TYR A 105 -16.03 -0.25 -4.91
CA TYR A 105 -15.23 0.55 -5.83
C TYR A 105 -14.48 1.66 -5.09
N TRP A 106 -15.16 2.43 -4.23
CA TRP A 106 -14.52 3.52 -3.51
C TRP A 106 -13.54 3.06 -2.43
N ILE A 107 -13.78 1.90 -1.81
CA ILE A 107 -12.79 1.24 -0.96
C ILE A 107 -11.51 0.96 -1.77
N ALA A 108 -11.64 0.26 -2.91
CA ALA A 108 -10.50 -0.10 -3.75
C ALA A 108 -9.81 1.10 -4.42
N ALA A 109 -10.56 2.14 -4.80
CA ALA A 109 -10.03 3.34 -5.41
C ALA A 109 -9.15 4.14 -4.44
N TYR A 110 -9.56 4.24 -3.17
CA TYR A 110 -8.77 4.92 -2.14
C TYR A 110 -7.68 4.05 -1.52
N ASP A 111 -7.78 2.72 -1.60
CA ASP A 111 -6.66 1.81 -1.38
C ASP A 111 -5.51 2.20 -2.32
N GLU A 112 -5.74 2.15 -3.64
CA GLU A 112 -4.75 2.53 -4.65
C GLU A 112 -4.34 4.01 -4.65
N ALA A 113 -5.27 4.94 -4.40
CA ALA A 113 -4.95 6.36 -4.37
C ALA A 113 -4.03 6.72 -3.19
N THR A 114 -3.98 5.92 -2.13
CA THR A 114 -3.01 6.10 -1.05
C THR A 114 -1.58 5.98 -1.57
N ASP A 115 -1.38 5.08 -2.53
CA ASP A 115 -0.11 4.81 -3.19
C ASP A 115 0.25 5.87 -4.25
N LEU A 116 -0.72 6.26 -5.08
CA LEU A 116 -0.53 7.11 -6.26
C LEU A 116 -0.86 8.60 -6.05
N GLY A 117 -1.53 8.94 -4.96
CA GLY A 117 -2.03 10.29 -4.68
C GLY A 117 -3.35 10.61 -5.40
N SER A 118 -3.72 9.88 -6.43
CA SER A 118 -5.05 9.85 -7.02
C SER A 118 -5.20 8.60 -7.87
N PHE A 119 -6.40 8.06 -7.97
CA PHE A 119 -6.70 6.91 -8.81
C PHE A 119 -7.77 7.25 -9.84
N THR A 120 -7.57 6.80 -11.08
CA THR A 120 -8.56 6.81 -12.15
C THR A 120 -8.62 5.41 -12.76
N PRO A 121 -9.81 4.76 -12.80
CA PRO A 121 -9.91 3.42 -13.34
C PRO A 121 -9.67 3.45 -14.85
N ARG A 122 -8.98 2.42 -15.34
CA ARG A 122 -8.76 2.21 -16.77
C ARG A 122 -9.16 0.81 -17.20
N ASP A 123 -9.63 0.70 -18.44
CA ASP A 123 -10.03 -0.55 -19.06
C ASP A 123 -8.81 -1.42 -19.47
N ASN A 124 -9.09 -2.60 -20.04
CA ASN A 124 -8.06 -3.51 -20.53
C ASN A 124 -7.27 -3.01 -21.75
N HIS A 125 -7.65 -1.86 -22.27
CA HIS A 125 -6.94 -1.14 -23.33
C HIS A 125 -6.24 0.12 -22.78
N SER A 126 -6.01 0.20 -21.47
CA SER A 126 -5.31 1.31 -20.82
C SER A 126 -6.01 2.66 -20.98
N MET A 127 -7.31 2.67 -21.30
CA MET A 127 -8.10 3.89 -21.49
C MET A 127 -8.85 4.23 -20.21
N ALA A 128 -8.79 5.49 -19.80
CA ALA A 128 -9.54 5.99 -18.66
C ALA A 128 -11.04 5.77 -18.83
N VAL A 129 -11.72 5.44 -17.73
CA VAL A 129 -13.15 5.13 -17.70
C VAL A 129 -13.88 6.14 -16.82
N GLY A 130 -15.12 6.46 -17.21
CA GLY A 130 -16.01 7.31 -16.42
C GLY A 130 -15.78 8.81 -16.60
N ASP A 131 -15.03 9.27 -17.60
CA ASP A 131 -14.86 10.70 -17.92
C ASP A 131 -14.44 11.57 -16.71
N GLY A 132 -13.65 11.01 -15.79
CA GLY A 132 -13.22 11.67 -14.54
C GLY A 132 -14.23 11.58 -13.39
N THR A 133 -15.45 11.11 -13.63
CA THR A 133 -16.48 10.88 -12.59
C THR A 133 -16.21 9.65 -11.74
N LEU A 134 -15.08 8.97 -11.94
CA LEU A 134 -14.59 7.87 -11.11
C LEU A 134 -13.16 8.17 -10.65
N THR A 135 -12.73 9.43 -10.66
CA THR A 135 -11.40 9.80 -10.18
C THR A 135 -11.49 10.16 -8.70
N THR A 136 -10.60 9.61 -7.88
CA THR A 136 -10.54 9.97 -6.45
C THR A 136 -10.09 11.42 -6.27
N ALA A 137 -10.39 12.00 -5.10
CA ALA A 137 -9.70 13.22 -4.67
C ALA A 137 -8.18 13.06 -4.72
N ASN A 138 -7.48 14.20 -4.85
CA ASN A 138 -6.05 14.24 -4.67
C ASN A 138 -5.71 14.07 -3.18
N VAL A 139 -5.01 12.99 -2.86
CA VAL A 139 -4.49 12.62 -1.55
C VAL A 139 -2.95 12.54 -1.55
N SER A 140 -2.30 13.49 -2.23
CA SER A 140 -0.83 13.54 -2.42
C SER A 140 -0.03 13.46 -1.12
N GLY A 141 -0.59 13.90 0.01
CA GLY A 141 0.06 13.84 1.32
C GLY A 141 0.12 12.42 1.90
N LEU A 142 -0.63 11.46 1.35
CA LEU A 142 -0.58 10.06 1.78
C LEU A 142 0.47 9.23 1.01
N VAL A 143 0.95 9.73 -0.13
CA VAL A 143 1.79 9.01 -1.09
C VAL A 143 3.08 8.47 -0.48
N ARG A 144 3.43 7.23 -0.83
CA ARG A 144 4.64 6.51 -0.42
C ARG A 144 5.96 7.26 -0.58
N THR A 145 6.04 8.16 -1.56
CA THR A 145 7.25 8.95 -1.85
C THR A 145 7.31 10.28 -1.10
N ASP A 146 6.21 10.73 -0.49
CA ASP A 146 6.18 11.95 0.31
C ASP A 146 6.76 11.71 1.69
N ARG A 147 8.00 12.18 1.85
CA ARG A 147 8.81 12.03 3.06
C ARG A 147 8.67 13.20 4.03
N THR A 148 7.81 14.17 3.71
CA THR A 148 7.59 15.39 4.49
C THR A 148 6.20 15.46 5.10
N SER A 149 5.19 14.95 4.39
CA SER A 149 3.82 14.79 4.90
C SER A 149 3.71 13.68 5.95
N GLY A 150 4.65 12.74 5.95
CA GLY A 150 4.56 11.47 6.65
C GLY A 150 3.87 10.36 5.87
N GLY A 151 3.49 10.60 4.61
CA GLY A 151 2.92 9.60 3.70
C GLY A 151 3.80 8.35 3.65
N SER A 152 5.11 8.50 3.45
CA SER A 152 6.03 7.35 3.48
C SER A 152 5.91 6.49 4.76
N LEU A 153 5.58 7.07 5.92
CA LEU A 153 5.42 6.34 7.18
C LEU A 153 4.07 5.59 7.30
N LEU A 154 3.18 5.76 6.33
CA LEU A 154 1.96 4.96 6.15
C LEU A 154 2.20 3.76 5.23
N HIS A 155 3.34 3.72 4.52
CA HIS A 155 3.72 2.64 3.62
C HIS A 155 4.84 1.77 4.20
N VAL A 156 5.75 2.35 4.99
CA VAL A 156 6.75 1.59 5.77
C VAL A 156 6.43 1.70 7.26
N ILE A 157 5.59 0.77 7.71
CA ILE A 157 4.92 0.77 9.01
C ILE A 157 5.75 -0.01 10.03
N ALA A 158 6.74 0.67 10.61
CA ALA A 158 7.51 0.10 11.70
C ALA A 158 6.68 0.01 13.01
N PRO A 159 6.75 -1.09 13.77
CA PRO A 159 6.12 -1.18 15.09
C PRO A 159 6.73 -0.21 16.11
N TYR A 160 5.96 0.20 17.10
CA TYR A 160 6.45 0.95 18.24
C TYR A 160 7.19 0.05 19.22
N ASN A 161 8.39 0.46 19.62
CA ASN A 161 9.27 -0.37 20.43
C ASN A 161 9.06 -0.26 21.93
N HIS A 162 8.05 0.48 22.42
CA HIS A 162 7.79 0.67 23.86
C HIS A 162 8.96 1.31 24.63
N GLY A 163 9.86 2.03 23.94
CA GLY A 163 11.08 2.57 24.53
C GLY A 163 12.15 1.50 24.80
N LEU A 164 12.06 0.32 24.20
CA LEU A 164 13.11 -0.69 24.20
C LEU A 164 14.29 -0.27 23.32
N ASP A 165 15.47 -0.86 23.54
CA ASP A 165 16.66 -0.61 22.72
C ASP A 165 16.66 -1.40 21.40
N ALA A 166 15.66 -2.26 21.19
CA ALA A 166 15.57 -3.19 20.06
C ALA A 166 14.10 -3.36 19.62
N PRO A 167 13.85 -3.98 18.44
CA PRO A 167 12.50 -4.40 18.04
C PRO A 167 11.82 -5.25 19.11
N VAL A 168 10.50 -5.14 19.18
CA VAL A 168 9.69 -5.94 20.11
C VAL A 168 9.86 -7.43 19.77
N PRO A 169 10.16 -8.31 20.74
CA PRO A 169 10.27 -9.73 20.46
C PRO A 169 8.93 -10.32 20.01
N GLY A 170 8.97 -11.18 18.99
CA GLY A 170 7.79 -11.93 18.55
C GLY A 170 6.82 -11.15 17.66
N ILE A 171 7.26 -10.02 17.09
CA ILE A 171 6.52 -9.36 16.01
C ILE A 171 6.40 -10.32 14.82
N ASP A 172 5.18 -10.46 14.34
CA ASP A 172 4.83 -11.20 13.14
C ASP A 172 4.09 -10.25 12.20
N GLY A 173 4.82 -9.46 11.43
CA GLY A 173 4.19 -8.54 10.48
C GLY A 173 3.59 -9.24 9.27
N LEU A 174 3.81 -10.55 9.08
CA LEU A 174 3.05 -11.34 8.12
C LEU A 174 1.59 -11.52 8.61
N HIS A 175 1.36 -11.44 9.92
CA HIS A 175 0.02 -11.50 10.53
C HIS A 175 -0.14 -10.39 11.60
N PRO A 176 -0.12 -9.10 11.19
CA PRO A 176 -0.14 -8.00 12.14
C PRO A 176 -1.47 -7.98 12.89
N ASP A 177 -1.46 -7.59 14.16
CA ASP A 177 -2.67 -7.36 14.96
C ASP A 177 -2.99 -5.86 14.97
N PRO A 178 -3.94 -5.38 14.13
CA PRO A 178 -4.27 -3.96 14.08
C PRO A 178 -5.08 -3.51 15.32
N THR A 179 -5.35 -4.40 16.28
CA THR A 179 -5.94 -4.06 17.58
C THR A 179 -4.90 -3.92 18.69
N ASP A 180 -3.64 -4.35 18.46
CA ASP A 180 -2.52 -4.07 19.36
C ASP A 180 -2.08 -2.61 19.22
N ALA A 181 -2.85 -1.73 19.84
CA ALA A 181 -2.59 -0.29 19.89
C ALA A 181 -1.26 0.07 20.55
N ALA A 182 -0.69 -0.83 21.35
CA ALA A 182 0.56 -0.56 22.04
C ALA A 182 1.75 -0.73 21.07
N THR A 183 1.69 -1.73 20.18
CA THR A 183 2.79 -2.08 19.28
C THR A 183 2.56 -1.65 17.83
N GLU A 184 1.41 -1.98 17.26
CA GLU A 184 1.03 -1.67 15.87
C GLU A 184 0.37 -0.28 15.80
N VAL A 185 1.08 0.75 16.28
CA VAL A 185 0.51 2.07 16.56
C VAL A 185 -0.13 2.73 15.33
N THR A 186 0.51 2.60 14.17
CA THR A 186 0.01 3.17 12.91
C THR A 186 -1.27 2.46 12.45
N LEU A 187 -1.28 1.12 12.45
CA LEU A 187 -2.45 0.35 12.06
C LEU A 187 -3.62 0.57 13.01
N ALA A 188 -3.38 0.54 14.31
CA ALA A 188 -4.43 0.74 15.31
C ALA A 188 -5.04 2.15 15.25
N ASN A 189 -4.22 3.18 14.99
CA ASN A 189 -4.71 4.55 14.82
C ASN A 189 -5.62 4.69 13.58
N PHE A 190 -5.14 4.24 12.42
CA PHE A 190 -5.89 4.37 11.16
C PHE A 190 -7.11 3.45 11.10
N ARG A 191 -7.06 2.27 11.73
CA ARG A 191 -8.24 1.42 11.90
C ARG A 191 -9.32 2.13 12.73
N ALA A 192 -8.94 2.76 13.84
CA ALA A 192 -9.87 3.51 14.68
C ALA A 192 -10.47 4.72 13.93
N TRP A 193 -9.68 5.38 13.08
CA TRP A 193 -10.14 6.47 12.20
C TRP A 193 -11.11 5.97 11.12
N ALA A 194 -10.81 4.86 10.46
CA ALA A 194 -11.67 4.26 9.45
C ALA A 194 -13.02 3.77 10.01
N LEU A 195 -13.03 3.27 11.26
CA LEU A 195 -14.25 2.88 11.97
C LEU A 195 -15.07 4.07 12.53
N ALA A 196 -14.48 5.27 12.57
CA ALA A 196 -15.14 6.43 13.15
C ALA A 196 -16.30 6.92 12.29
N ALA A 197 -17.26 7.60 12.94
CA ALA A 197 -18.43 8.18 12.26
C ALA A 197 -18.07 9.28 11.25
N SER A 198 -16.93 9.94 11.43
CA SER A 198 -16.36 10.91 10.50
C SER A 198 -14.85 11.03 10.70
N SER A 199 -14.16 11.62 9.72
CA SER A 199 -12.71 11.88 9.79
C SER A 199 -12.29 12.77 10.96
N ALA A 200 -13.19 13.61 11.48
CA ALA A 200 -12.94 14.47 12.64
C ALA A 200 -13.23 13.79 13.99
N ALA A 201 -13.95 12.66 14.00
CA ALA A 201 -14.39 12.00 15.24
C ALA A 201 -13.28 11.21 15.94
N LYS A 202 -12.29 10.73 15.18
CA LYS A 202 -11.07 10.11 15.68
C LYS A 202 -9.88 10.70 14.92
N PRO A 203 -8.75 10.95 15.60
CA PRO A 203 -7.59 11.53 14.91
C PRO A 203 -6.88 10.46 14.07
N ALA A 204 -6.62 10.74 12.79
CA ALA A 204 -5.56 10.08 12.03
C ALA A 204 -4.30 10.95 12.07
N CYS A 205 -3.21 10.37 12.54
CA CYS A 205 -2.01 11.11 12.91
C CYS A 205 -0.81 10.64 12.11
N THR A 206 0.16 11.54 11.91
CA THR A 206 1.44 11.19 11.29
C THR A 206 2.08 10.00 12.02
N ALA A 207 2.38 8.93 11.28
CA ALA A 207 2.88 7.66 11.81
C ALA A 207 2.01 7.01 12.92
N GLY A 208 0.71 7.35 12.96
CA GLY A 208 -0.23 6.88 13.98
C GLY A 208 -0.04 7.46 15.38
N LEU A 209 0.84 8.45 15.55
CA LEU A 209 1.25 8.91 16.87
C LEU A 209 0.24 9.91 17.46
N THR A 210 -0.49 9.46 18.47
CA THR A 210 -1.41 10.24 19.31
C THR A 210 -0.74 10.66 20.62
N ILE A 211 -1.37 11.54 21.41
CA ILE A 211 -1.04 11.65 22.84
C ILE A 211 -1.33 10.32 23.54
N ARG A 212 -0.69 10.04 24.70
CA ARG A 212 -0.97 8.78 25.40
C ARG A 212 -2.46 8.63 25.72
N SER A 213 -3.01 7.47 25.37
CA SER A 213 -4.37 7.08 25.73
C SER A 213 -4.49 6.81 27.23
N ALA A 214 -5.72 6.57 27.70
CA ALA A 214 -5.96 6.10 29.07
C ALA A 214 -5.39 4.69 29.32
N ALA A 215 -5.24 3.87 28.27
CA ALA A 215 -4.58 2.56 28.33
C ALA A 215 -3.05 2.66 28.25
N GLY A 216 -2.52 3.85 27.98
CA GLY A 216 -1.09 4.16 28.00
C GLY A 216 -0.38 4.03 26.64
N ASP A 217 -1.08 3.62 25.59
CA ASP A 217 -0.58 3.51 24.21
C ASP A 217 -0.54 4.85 23.48
N TYR A 218 0.15 4.88 22.34
CA TYR A 218 0.30 6.06 21.48
C TYR A 218 -0.58 6.01 20.22
N ALA A 219 -1.56 5.10 20.11
CA ALA A 219 -2.38 4.96 18.89
C ALA A 219 -3.82 5.45 19.05
N THR A 220 -4.36 5.37 20.28
CA THR A 220 -5.79 5.56 20.55
C THR A 220 -6.11 6.78 21.41
N GLY A 221 -5.13 7.68 21.58
CA GLY A 221 -5.31 8.97 22.25
C GLY A 221 -6.38 9.85 21.60
N ALA A 222 -6.89 10.81 22.38
CA ALA A 222 -7.96 11.70 21.93
C ALA A 222 -7.51 12.75 20.89
N ALA A 223 -6.20 12.96 20.72
CA ALA A 223 -5.62 13.92 19.79
C ALA A 223 -4.27 13.40 19.27
N CYS A 224 -3.82 13.94 18.13
CA CYS A 224 -2.49 13.65 17.63
C CYS A 224 -1.39 14.14 18.58
N TYR A 225 -0.23 13.48 18.53
CA TYR A 225 0.92 13.90 19.31
C TYR A 225 1.31 15.33 18.92
N ALA A 226 1.82 16.08 19.91
CA ALA A 226 2.07 17.52 19.83
C ALA A 226 2.60 17.98 18.46
N THR A 227 1.79 18.79 17.77
CA THR A 227 2.06 19.27 16.42
C THR A 227 3.43 19.90 16.30
N GLY A 228 4.19 19.51 15.29
CA GLY A 228 5.55 20.01 15.05
C GLY A 228 6.65 19.26 15.80
N THR A 229 6.30 18.22 16.60
CA THR A 229 7.31 17.29 17.12
C THR A 229 7.95 16.55 15.96
N ALA A 230 9.28 16.55 15.87
CA ALA A 230 9.97 15.91 14.76
C ALA A 230 9.82 14.38 14.81
N ILE A 231 9.66 13.78 13.62
CA ILE A 231 9.77 12.35 13.37
C ILE A 231 10.89 12.17 12.35
N HIS A 232 12.04 11.70 12.83
CA HIS A 232 13.23 11.52 12.01
C HIS A 232 13.38 10.06 11.61
N GLY A 233 13.59 9.79 10.34
CA GLY A 233 13.92 8.44 9.90
C GLY A 233 14.82 8.43 8.70
N SER A 234 15.19 7.22 8.30
CA SER A 234 15.95 6.95 7.08
C SER A 234 15.55 5.60 6.54
N VAL A 235 15.37 5.50 5.22
CA VAL A 235 15.14 4.24 4.50
C VAL A 235 16.34 3.90 3.62
N SER A 236 16.77 2.63 3.65
CA SER A 236 17.91 2.17 2.86
C SER A 236 17.58 2.12 1.36
N LEU A 237 18.36 2.84 0.54
CA LEU A 237 18.23 2.86 -0.92
C LEU A 237 19.10 1.77 -1.57
N PHE A 238 20.41 2.01 -1.72
CA PHE A 238 21.38 1.07 -2.27
C PHE A 238 22.72 1.17 -1.55
N GLY A 239 23.25 0.05 -1.06
CA GLY A 239 24.56 0.04 -0.39
C GLY A 239 24.56 1.00 0.82
N PRO A 240 25.49 1.98 0.93
CA PRO A 240 25.52 2.93 2.06
C PRO A 240 24.61 4.16 1.87
N LEU A 241 23.74 4.19 0.87
CA LEU A 241 22.88 5.33 0.59
C LEU A 241 21.53 5.18 1.28
N ASP A 242 21.22 6.11 2.17
CA ASP A 242 19.93 6.20 2.85
C ASP A 242 19.19 7.47 2.39
N LEU A 243 17.86 7.37 2.29
CA LEU A 243 16.98 8.53 2.08
C LEU A 243 16.39 8.97 3.41
N PRO A 244 16.54 10.25 3.80
CA PRO A 244 15.97 10.73 5.05
C PRO A 244 14.45 10.90 4.94
N ILE A 245 13.77 10.62 6.04
CA ILE A 245 12.37 10.92 6.32
C ILE A 245 12.36 12.03 7.38
N ASN A 246 11.72 13.15 7.07
CA ASN A 246 11.63 14.31 7.97
C ASN A 246 10.18 14.77 8.03
N ALA A 247 9.38 14.04 8.81
CA ALA A 247 7.98 14.35 9.02
C ALA A 247 7.78 15.05 10.37
N LEU A 248 6.61 15.66 10.54
CA LEU A 248 6.20 16.27 11.80
C LEU A 248 4.98 15.54 12.34
N ALA A 249 5.00 15.22 13.63
CA ALA A 249 3.82 14.73 14.33
C ALA A 249 2.71 15.79 14.30
N GLY A 250 1.46 15.31 14.36
CA GLY A 250 0.26 16.11 14.22
C GLY A 250 -0.80 15.35 13.42
N PRO A 251 -1.90 16.01 13.03
CA PRO A 251 -2.83 15.46 12.05
C PRO A 251 -2.08 15.09 10.77
N GLN A 252 -2.39 13.91 10.21
CA GLN A 252 -1.80 13.48 8.94
C GLN A 252 -2.13 14.48 7.82
N LEU A 253 -1.13 14.91 7.04
CA LEU A 253 -1.37 15.68 5.83
C LEU A 253 -1.97 14.74 4.78
N VAL A 254 -3.14 15.08 4.26
CA VAL A 254 -3.86 14.29 3.26
C VAL A 254 -3.57 14.80 1.86
N GLN A 255 -3.61 16.12 1.67
CA GLN A 255 -3.33 16.75 0.38
C GLN A 255 -2.23 17.80 0.57
N ASP A 256 -1.08 17.57 -0.05
CA ASP A 256 -0.02 18.56 -0.15
C ASP A 256 -0.34 19.53 -1.30
N SER A 257 -0.76 20.74 -0.93
CA SER A 257 -1.13 21.81 -1.86
C SER A 257 -0.85 23.18 -1.25
N ALA A 258 -1.10 24.26 -2.02
CA ALA A 258 -0.97 25.63 -1.51
C ALA A 258 -1.87 25.91 -0.28
N THR A 259 -2.97 25.18 -0.15
CA THR A 259 -3.81 25.15 1.06
C THR A 259 -3.89 23.70 1.53
N PRO A 260 -2.97 23.25 2.41
CA PRO A 260 -2.87 21.84 2.79
C PRO A 260 -4.14 21.37 3.47
N ILE A 261 -4.57 20.15 3.16
CA ILE A 261 -5.72 19.49 3.80
C ILE A 261 -5.20 18.41 4.72
N TYR A 262 -5.70 18.40 5.96
CA TYR A 262 -5.32 17.43 6.98
C TYR A 262 -6.45 16.43 7.26
N ALA A 263 -6.10 15.33 7.91
CA ALA A 263 -7.00 14.23 8.21
C ALA A 263 -8.39 14.61 8.77
N PRO A 264 -8.54 15.60 9.68
CA PRO A 264 -9.87 15.99 10.16
C PRO A 264 -10.83 16.43 9.05
N ASP A 265 -10.31 17.01 7.97
CA ASP A 265 -11.05 17.54 6.83
C ASP A 265 -11.13 16.55 5.65
N PHE A 266 -10.66 15.31 5.83
CA PHE A 266 -10.65 14.28 4.79
C PHE A 266 -12.04 14.03 4.18
N ASP A 267 -13.08 13.90 5.01
CA ASP A 267 -14.44 13.65 4.52
C ASP A 267 -14.97 14.79 3.64
N ALA A 268 -14.60 16.03 3.96
CA ALA A 268 -14.96 17.19 3.18
C ALA A 268 -14.22 17.21 1.83
N LEU A 269 -12.95 16.79 1.81
CA LEU A 269 -12.19 16.61 0.57
C LEU A 269 -12.82 15.55 -0.33
N VAL A 270 -13.11 14.36 0.20
CA VAL A 270 -13.76 13.27 -0.57
C VAL A 270 -15.09 13.73 -1.14
N ALA A 271 -15.90 14.47 -0.37
CA ALA A 271 -17.18 14.99 -0.85
C ALA A 271 -17.06 15.97 -2.03
N THR A 272 -15.85 16.45 -2.37
CA THR A 272 -15.60 17.43 -3.45
C THR A 272 -14.91 16.85 -4.69
N ASP A 273 -14.62 15.55 -4.73
CA ASP A 273 -13.88 14.93 -5.84
C ASP A 273 -14.61 14.90 -7.19
N GLY A 274 -15.87 15.37 -7.24
CA GLY A 274 -16.64 15.54 -8.47
C GLY A 274 -17.09 14.24 -9.13
N ALA A 275 -16.81 13.10 -8.49
CA ALA A 275 -17.12 11.75 -8.96
C ALA A 275 -18.35 11.13 -8.27
N HIS A 276 -18.86 11.80 -7.25
CA HIS A 276 -19.76 11.23 -6.24
C HIS A 276 -21.18 11.79 -6.29
N ASP A 277 -22.18 10.96 -5.93
CA ASP A 277 -23.24 11.48 -5.08
C ASP A 277 -22.60 11.82 -3.73
N ALA A 278 -22.75 13.04 -3.23
CA ALA A 278 -21.99 13.56 -2.07
C ALA A 278 -22.43 12.92 -0.73
N SER A 279 -22.46 11.59 -0.63
CA SER A 279 -22.93 10.85 0.53
C SER A 279 -21.82 10.58 1.55
N ALA A 280 -22.18 10.65 2.82
CA ALA A 280 -21.26 10.35 3.93
C ALA A 280 -20.77 8.89 3.94
N ALA A 281 -21.44 8.00 3.21
CA ALA A 281 -21.05 6.58 3.09
C ALA A 281 -19.70 6.45 2.37
N HIS A 282 -19.49 7.20 1.29
CA HIS A 282 -18.28 7.11 0.49
C HIS A 282 -17.05 7.69 1.19
N ALA A 283 -17.20 8.73 2.02
CA ALA A 283 -16.11 9.16 2.88
C ALA A 283 -15.66 8.03 3.83
N ALA A 284 -16.59 7.23 4.36
CA ALA A 284 -16.24 6.07 5.18
C ALA A 284 -15.58 4.94 4.34
N ASP A 285 -15.99 4.73 3.10
CA ASP A 285 -15.33 3.81 2.16
C ASP A 285 -13.91 4.24 1.86
N ALA A 286 -13.70 5.53 1.59
CA ALA A 286 -12.39 6.11 1.34
C ALA A 286 -11.44 5.94 2.54
N ARG A 287 -11.92 6.20 3.76
CA ARG A 287 -11.10 5.94 4.98
C ARG A 287 -10.76 4.47 5.15
N LEU A 288 -11.68 3.56 4.80
CA LEU A 288 -11.43 2.12 4.83
C LEU A 288 -10.40 1.72 3.79
N GLY A 289 -10.48 2.24 2.56
CA GLY A 289 -9.48 2.02 1.51
C GLY A 289 -8.07 2.40 1.97
N VAL A 290 -7.90 3.62 2.50
CA VAL A 290 -6.62 4.09 3.06
C VAL A 290 -6.10 3.15 4.16
N TYR A 291 -6.97 2.68 5.06
CA TYR A 291 -6.57 1.73 6.10
C TYR A 291 -6.17 0.35 5.54
N LEU A 292 -6.91 -0.18 4.56
CA LEU A 292 -6.59 -1.48 3.95
C LEU A 292 -5.27 -1.43 3.18
N HIS A 293 -4.96 -0.31 2.54
CA HIS A 293 -3.65 -0.05 1.93
C HIS A 293 -2.53 -0.27 2.95
N MET A 294 -2.63 0.44 4.08
CA MET A 294 -1.64 0.37 5.15
C MET A 294 -1.49 -1.05 5.73
N LEU A 295 -2.60 -1.78 5.89
CA LEU A 295 -2.57 -3.18 6.34
C LEU A 295 -1.83 -4.07 5.33
N ALA A 296 -2.10 -3.90 4.04
CA ALA A 296 -1.45 -4.66 2.98
C ALA A 296 0.06 -4.35 2.93
N ASP A 297 0.45 -3.07 3.05
CA ASP A 297 1.85 -2.65 3.07
C ASP A 297 2.61 -3.16 4.30
N ARG A 298 1.99 -3.14 5.49
CA ARG A 298 2.59 -3.77 6.70
C ARG A 298 2.94 -5.24 6.44
N ILE A 299 2.07 -5.95 5.73
CA ILE A 299 2.28 -7.37 5.41
C ILE A 299 3.32 -7.54 4.31
N SER A 300 3.27 -6.73 3.26
CA SER A 300 4.23 -6.74 2.15
C SER A 300 5.66 -6.48 2.61
N HIS A 301 5.82 -5.49 3.48
CA HIS A 301 7.12 -4.98 3.92
C HIS A 301 7.63 -5.62 5.20
N HIS A 302 6.91 -6.61 5.73
CA HIS A 302 7.11 -7.09 7.09
C HIS A 302 8.56 -7.50 7.40
N VAL A 303 9.28 -8.11 6.45
CA VAL A 303 10.66 -8.53 6.70
C VAL A 303 11.60 -7.34 7.01
N CYS A 304 11.35 -6.17 6.41
CA CYS A 304 12.04 -4.93 6.79
C CYS A 304 11.51 -4.39 8.12
N GLU A 305 10.19 -4.35 8.27
CA GLU A 305 9.53 -3.65 9.37
C GLU A 305 9.63 -4.38 10.71
N ASP A 306 9.65 -5.71 10.71
CA ASP A 306 9.76 -6.55 11.91
C ASP A 306 11.13 -6.38 12.61
N VAL A 307 12.14 -5.90 11.87
CA VAL A 307 13.47 -5.54 12.39
C VAL A 307 13.68 -4.02 12.52
N SER A 308 12.65 -3.25 12.21
CA SER A 308 12.61 -1.79 12.30
C SER A 308 11.78 -1.35 13.50
N VAL A 309 11.92 -0.09 13.90
CA VAL A 309 11.21 0.44 15.07
C VAL A 309 10.85 1.91 14.92
N ILE A 310 9.69 2.28 15.45
CA ILE A 310 9.40 3.62 15.94
C ILE A 310 9.85 3.69 17.41
N SER A 311 10.69 4.67 17.74
CA SER A 311 11.17 4.91 19.10
C SER A 311 10.93 6.35 19.55
N GLY A 312 10.99 6.58 20.86
CA GLY A 312 10.65 7.86 21.49
C GLY A 312 9.29 7.81 22.20
N PRO A 313 8.69 8.95 22.56
CA PRO A 313 9.24 10.29 22.36
C PRO A 313 10.46 10.55 23.24
N THR A 314 11.42 11.30 22.69
CA THR A 314 12.56 11.88 23.43
C THR A 314 12.53 13.40 23.31
N ALA A 315 13.52 14.11 23.86
CA ALA A 315 13.66 15.56 23.67
C ALA A 315 13.81 15.96 22.17
N SER A 316 14.30 15.06 21.32
CA SER A 316 14.41 15.27 19.87
C SER A 316 13.21 14.74 19.07
N GLY A 317 12.13 14.33 19.74
CA GLY A 317 10.95 13.74 19.10
C GLY A 317 11.05 12.23 18.95
N PHE A 318 10.50 11.71 17.86
CA PHE A 318 10.48 10.28 17.52
C PHE A 318 11.54 9.95 16.48
N SER A 319 11.96 8.69 16.45
CA SER A 319 12.80 8.16 15.38
C SER A 319 12.22 6.90 14.76
N VAL A 320 12.45 6.73 13.46
CA VAL A 320 12.05 5.57 12.66
C VAL A 320 13.29 5.01 11.97
N ASN A 321 13.68 3.78 12.29
CA ASN A 321 14.90 3.18 11.75
C ASN A 321 14.58 2.11 10.71
N LEU A 322 14.78 2.42 9.42
CA LEU A 322 14.56 1.52 8.27
C LEU A 322 15.85 1.35 7.44
N THR A 323 17.03 1.44 8.05
CA THR A 323 18.33 1.35 7.36
C THR A 323 18.95 -0.05 7.41
N ARG A 324 18.16 -1.06 7.76
CA ARG A 324 18.59 -2.46 7.80
C ARG A 324 18.73 -3.02 6.37
N PRO A 325 19.61 -4.02 6.14
CA PRO A 325 19.76 -4.65 4.81
C PRO A 325 18.43 -5.19 4.24
N GLU A 326 17.54 -5.64 5.10
CA GLU A 326 16.21 -6.15 4.78
C GLU A 326 15.28 -5.07 4.18
N CYS A 327 15.58 -3.80 4.45
CA CYS A 327 14.87 -2.62 3.97
C CYS A 327 15.45 -2.02 2.69
N ALA A 328 16.48 -2.64 2.11
CA ALA A 328 17.12 -2.09 0.92
C ALA A 328 16.24 -2.22 -0.33
N GLN A 329 16.23 -1.18 -1.17
CA GLN A 329 15.40 -1.12 -2.38
C GLN A 329 15.53 -2.33 -3.34
N PRO A 330 16.71 -2.94 -3.57
CA PRO A 330 16.79 -4.09 -4.46
C PRO A 330 15.98 -5.30 -3.98
N ILE A 331 15.98 -5.60 -2.68
CA ILE A 331 15.21 -6.74 -2.15
C ILE A 331 13.74 -6.37 -2.01
N HIS A 332 13.45 -5.11 -1.68
CA HIS A 332 12.10 -4.55 -1.66
C HIS A 332 11.38 -4.73 -3.01
N LEU A 333 12.01 -4.30 -4.12
CA LEU A 333 11.48 -4.49 -5.47
C LEU A 333 11.27 -5.96 -5.85
N LEU A 334 12.13 -6.87 -5.37
CA LEU A 334 11.95 -8.30 -5.62
C LEU A 334 10.74 -8.86 -4.89
N ARG A 335 10.51 -8.45 -3.64
CA ARG A 335 9.36 -8.91 -2.87
C ARG A 335 8.05 -8.47 -3.52
N HIS A 336 7.95 -7.23 -3.98
CA HIS A 336 6.80 -6.80 -4.78
C HIS A 336 6.63 -7.61 -6.07
N ALA A 337 7.72 -7.91 -6.77
CA ALA A 337 7.65 -8.78 -7.95
C ALA A 337 7.26 -10.24 -7.64
N TRP A 338 7.32 -10.67 -6.37
CA TRP A 338 6.86 -11.98 -5.91
C TRP A 338 5.42 -11.97 -5.40
N GLU A 339 4.80 -10.81 -5.23
CA GLU A 339 3.41 -10.72 -4.79
C GLU A 339 2.44 -11.19 -5.86
N THR A 340 2.88 -11.21 -7.10
CA THR A 340 2.08 -11.58 -8.25
C THR A 340 2.92 -12.27 -9.32
N GLY A 341 2.27 -13.04 -10.18
CA GLY A 341 2.89 -13.67 -11.35
C GLY A 341 3.91 -14.76 -11.04
N VAL A 342 3.92 -15.28 -9.82
CA VAL A 342 4.78 -16.38 -9.39
C VAL A 342 3.93 -17.45 -8.71
N ASP A 343 4.46 -18.66 -8.62
CA ASP A 343 3.89 -19.72 -7.79
C ASP A 343 4.24 -19.45 -6.32
N PHE A 344 3.24 -19.08 -5.52
CA PHE A 344 3.45 -18.70 -4.12
C PHE A 344 3.94 -19.89 -3.27
N ALA A 345 3.69 -21.13 -3.69
CA ALA A 345 4.17 -22.31 -2.98
C ALA A 345 5.71 -22.46 -3.09
N GLN A 346 6.33 -21.86 -4.10
CA GLN A 346 7.79 -21.85 -4.27
C GLN A 346 8.49 -20.81 -3.39
N LEU A 347 7.76 -19.82 -2.89
CA LEU A 347 8.31 -18.80 -1.99
C LEU A 347 8.58 -19.39 -0.61
N ALA A 348 9.62 -18.87 0.03
CA ALA A 348 9.87 -19.14 1.45
C ALA A 348 8.70 -18.61 2.29
N PRO A 349 8.40 -19.20 3.47
CA PRO A 349 7.24 -18.82 4.26
C PRO A 349 7.11 -17.31 4.53
N GLN A 350 8.22 -16.63 4.81
CA GLN A 350 8.22 -15.18 5.06
C GLN A 350 7.95 -14.33 3.80
N ASP A 351 8.15 -14.86 2.59
CA ASP A 351 7.93 -14.10 1.37
C ASP A 351 6.53 -14.38 0.76
N ARG A 352 5.66 -15.14 1.46
CA ARG A 352 4.28 -15.46 1.03
C ARG A 352 3.28 -14.36 1.42
N THR A 353 3.67 -13.10 1.24
CA THR A 353 2.93 -11.91 1.70
C THR A 353 1.54 -11.82 1.09
N THR A 354 1.36 -12.17 -0.19
CA THR A 354 0.05 -12.14 -0.87
C THR A 354 -0.98 -13.04 -0.20
N LEU A 355 -0.60 -14.25 0.24
CA LEU A 355 -1.53 -15.17 0.89
C LEU A 355 -1.98 -14.64 2.26
N ALA A 356 -1.06 -14.03 2.99
CA ALA A 356 -1.35 -13.43 4.29
C ALA A 356 -2.19 -12.15 4.14
N MET A 357 -1.86 -11.29 3.18
CA MET A 357 -2.63 -10.09 2.84
C MET A 357 -4.06 -10.44 2.45
N LEU A 358 -4.27 -11.41 1.56
CA LEU A 358 -5.62 -11.87 1.16
C LEU A 358 -6.45 -12.29 2.37
N SER A 359 -5.82 -12.97 3.34
CA SER A 359 -6.48 -13.40 4.57
C SER A 359 -6.83 -12.21 5.47
N SER A 360 -5.87 -11.33 5.75
CA SER A 360 -6.05 -10.20 6.68
C SER A 360 -7.02 -9.15 6.14
N VAL A 361 -6.92 -8.80 4.84
CA VAL A 361 -7.85 -7.88 4.18
C VAL A 361 -9.28 -8.43 4.19
N TYR A 362 -9.47 -9.73 3.92
CA TYR A 362 -10.78 -10.37 4.03
C TYR A 362 -11.37 -10.23 5.43
N GLN A 363 -10.58 -10.48 6.47
CA GLN A 363 -11.02 -10.42 7.86
C GLN A 363 -11.41 -9.00 8.29
N GLU A 364 -10.63 -8.00 7.89
CA GLU A 364 -10.97 -6.60 8.16
C GLU A 364 -12.21 -6.17 7.37
N LEU A 365 -12.35 -6.55 6.10
CA LEU A 365 -13.57 -6.32 5.32
C LEU A 365 -14.80 -6.95 5.99
N VAL A 366 -14.70 -8.18 6.53
CA VAL A 366 -15.78 -8.81 7.33
C VAL A 366 -16.09 -7.99 8.58
N ALA A 367 -15.07 -7.54 9.32
CA ALA A 367 -15.25 -6.75 10.53
C ALA A 367 -15.97 -5.42 10.24
N PHE A 368 -15.54 -4.70 9.20
CA PHE A 368 -16.15 -3.44 8.76
C PHE A 368 -17.56 -3.66 8.21
N ALA A 369 -17.78 -4.68 7.39
CA ALA A 369 -19.11 -5.02 6.87
C ALA A 369 -20.10 -5.34 8.01
N ARG A 370 -19.63 -6.01 9.08
CA ARG A 370 -20.44 -6.29 10.27
C ARG A 370 -20.83 -5.01 11.00
N VAL A 371 -19.87 -4.11 11.25
CA VAL A 371 -20.11 -2.81 11.92
C VAL A 371 -21.08 -1.95 11.11
N ARG A 372 -20.97 -1.98 9.78
CA ARG A 372 -21.82 -1.21 8.86
C ARG A 372 -23.17 -1.87 8.58
N GLY A 373 -23.41 -3.09 9.06
CA GLY A 373 -24.66 -3.82 8.85
C GLY A 373 -24.87 -4.32 7.41
N VAL A 374 -23.80 -4.44 6.62
CA VAL A 374 -23.83 -4.90 5.22
C VAL A 374 -23.25 -6.30 5.03
N LEU A 375 -22.80 -6.96 6.11
CA LEU A 375 -22.23 -8.31 6.05
C LEU A 375 -23.21 -9.31 5.43
N ARG A 376 -22.80 -9.93 4.33
CA ARG A 376 -23.52 -11.02 3.68
C ARG A 376 -23.54 -12.25 4.58
N SER A 377 -24.71 -12.89 4.70
CA SER A 377 -24.86 -14.12 5.47
C SER A 377 -23.84 -15.19 5.04
N GLY A 378 -23.07 -15.71 6.00
CA GLY A 378 -22.08 -16.78 5.78
C GLY A 378 -20.71 -16.29 5.29
N ALA A 379 -20.54 -14.99 4.99
CA ALA A 379 -19.24 -14.44 4.58
C ALA A 379 -18.20 -14.47 5.71
N ASP A 380 -18.59 -14.57 6.98
CA ASP A 380 -17.67 -14.73 8.10
C ASP A 380 -17.31 -16.20 8.41
N SER A 381 -17.74 -17.14 7.57
CA SER A 381 -17.35 -18.54 7.72
C SER A 381 -15.93 -18.79 7.22
N PRO A 382 -15.16 -19.68 7.88
CA PRO A 382 -13.82 -20.06 7.39
C PRO A 382 -13.83 -20.62 5.96
N ALA A 383 -14.91 -21.29 5.55
CA ALA A 383 -15.05 -21.84 4.21
C ALA A 383 -15.23 -20.76 3.13
N ALA A 384 -16.00 -19.69 3.43
CA ALA A 384 -16.15 -18.56 2.53
C ALA A 384 -14.82 -17.83 2.34
N GLN A 385 -14.12 -17.52 3.44
CA GLN A 385 -12.78 -16.93 3.39
C GLN A 385 -11.83 -17.79 2.56
N ALA A 386 -11.69 -19.08 2.88
CA ALA A 386 -10.76 -19.97 2.20
C ALA A 386 -11.05 -20.09 0.69
N THR A 387 -12.32 -20.08 0.30
CA THR A 387 -12.72 -20.16 -1.11
C THR A 387 -12.34 -18.88 -1.86
N SER A 388 -12.70 -17.71 -1.32
CA SER A 388 -12.40 -16.41 -1.93
C SER A 388 -10.89 -16.19 -2.04
N THR A 389 -10.13 -16.41 -0.96
CA THR A 389 -8.69 -16.16 -0.97
C THR A 389 -7.93 -17.15 -1.84
N ALA A 390 -8.32 -18.44 -1.89
CA ALA A 390 -7.65 -19.42 -2.74
C ALA A 390 -7.84 -19.13 -4.24
N GLN A 391 -9.04 -18.71 -4.66
CA GLN A 391 -9.32 -18.39 -6.06
C GLN A 391 -8.59 -17.12 -6.52
N LEU A 392 -8.59 -16.08 -5.68
CA LEU A 392 -7.84 -14.85 -5.96
C LEU A 392 -6.33 -15.09 -5.97
N ALA A 393 -5.80 -15.89 -5.04
CA ALA A 393 -4.40 -16.29 -5.06
C ALA A 393 -4.04 -16.94 -6.40
N ALA A 394 -4.80 -17.95 -6.84
CA ALA A 394 -4.55 -18.63 -8.12
C ALA A 394 -4.65 -17.71 -9.35
N ALA A 395 -5.47 -16.65 -9.28
CA ALA A 395 -5.54 -15.62 -10.31
C ALA A 395 -4.29 -14.72 -10.29
N LEU A 396 -3.81 -14.31 -9.10
CA LEU A 396 -2.61 -13.48 -8.95
C LEU A 396 -1.33 -14.20 -9.42
N GLU A 397 -1.26 -15.53 -9.34
CA GLU A 397 -0.10 -16.31 -9.83
C GLU A 397 0.09 -16.23 -11.37
N LYS A 398 -0.88 -15.71 -12.13
CA LYS A 398 -0.73 -15.55 -13.59
C LYS A 398 0.39 -14.57 -13.92
N PHE A 399 1.38 -15.04 -14.68
CA PHE A 399 2.62 -14.29 -14.91
C PHE A 399 2.42 -12.94 -15.61
N THR A 400 1.58 -12.87 -16.63
CA THR A 400 1.34 -11.62 -17.38
C THR A 400 0.17 -10.85 -16.77
N ALA A 401 0.24 -9.51 -16.80
CA ALA A 401 -0.84 -8.66 -16.30
C ALA A 401 -2.18 -8.90 -17.03
N PRO A 402 -2.24 -9.04 -18.38
CA PRO A 402 -3.49 -9.37 -19.06
C PRO A 402 -4.11 -10.70 -18.60
N ASP A 403 -3.31 -11.76 -18.46
CA ASP A 403 -3.82 -13.06 -18.03
C ASP A 403 -4.30 -13.02 -16.57
N ARG A 404 -3.64 -12.21 -15.74
CA ARG A 404 -3.98 -12.00 -14.32
C ARG A 404 -5.29 -11.27 -14.15
N VAL A 405 -5.44 -10.11 -14.81
CA VAL A 405 -6.68 -9.33 -14.78
C VAL A 405 -7.85 -10.17 -15.32
N ALA A 406 -7.66 -10.88 -16.43
CA ALA A 406 -8.68 -11.77 -16.96
C ALA A 406 -9.05 -12.92 -15.99
N ALA A 407 -8.08 -13.45 -15.23
CA ALA A 407 -8.34 -14.46 -14.23
C ALA A 407 -9.09 -13.91 -13.00
N LEU A 408 -8.77 -12.68 -12.57
CA LEU A 408 -9.48 -11.98 -11.49
C LEU A 408 -10.92 -11.66 -11.90
N ASP A 409 -11.12 -11.16 -13.12
CA ASP A 409 -12.46 -10.94 -13.70
C ASP A 409 -13.25 -12.25 -13.70
N ALA A 410 -12.64 -13.37 -14.11
CA ALA A 410 -13.30 -14.67 -14.11
C ALA A 410 -13.73 -15.13 -12.71
N VAL A 411 -12.96 -14.81 -11.66
CA VAL A 411 -13.37 -15.05 -10.26
C VAL A 411 -14.61 -14.22 -9.93
N GLY A 412 -14.61 -12.92 -10.23
CA GLY A 412 -15.78 -12.05 -10.02
C GLY A 412 -17.03 -12.56 -10.74
N CYS A 413 -16.88 -12.95 -12.01
CA CYS A 413 -17.94 -13.50 -12.83
C CYS A 413 -18.53 -14.79 -12.26
N ALA A 414 -17.68 -15.70 -11.77
CA ALA A 414 -18.11 -16.98 -11.19
C ALA A 414 -18.99 -16.79 -9.94
N HIS A 415 -18.78 -15.69 -9.20
CA HIS A 415 -19.54 -15.34 -8.01
C HIS A 415 -20.67 -14.34 -8.25
N GLY A 416 -20.95 -13.98 -9.52
CA GLY A 416 -21.98 -13.00 -9.86
C GLY A 416 -21.70 -11.60 -9.33
N LEU A 417 -20.42 -11.25 -9.14
CA LEU A 417 -20.00 -9.92 -8.69
C LEU A 417 -19.98 -8.95 -9.87
N THR A 418 -20.21 -7.67 -9.59
CA THR A 418 -20.08 -6.63 -10.60
C THR A 418 -18.60 -6.47 -10.98
N PRO A 419 -18.26 -6.31 -12.26
CA PRO A 419 -16.88 -6.04 -12.68
C PRO A 419 -16.39 -4.67 -12.22
N LEU A 420 -15.08 -4.55 -12.00
CA LEU A 420 -14.44 -3.25 -11.77
C LEU A 420 -14.73 -2.33 -12.96
N PRO A 421 -14.96 -1.02 -12.77
CA PRO A 421 -15.21 -0.11 -13.89
C PRO A 421 -14.13 -0.21 -14.98
N GLY A 422 -14.57 -0.44 -16.22
CA GLY A 422 -13.68 -0.69 -17.37
C GLY A 422 -13.41 -2.15 -17.68
N GLN A 423 -13.78 -3.06 -16.79
CA GLN A 423 -13.61 -4.51 -16.99
C GLN A 423 -14.86 -5.13 -17.65
N PRO A 424 -14.70 -6.18 -18.45
CA PRO A 424 -15.82 -6.83 -19.13
C PRO A 424 -16.77 -7.48 -18.12
N ALA A 425 -18.08 -7.39 -18.42
CA ALA A 425 -19.08 -8.17 -17.71
C ALA A 425 -18.91 -9.66 -17.97
N GLY A 426 -19.11 -10.47 -16.92
CA GLY A 426 -19.24 -11.90 -17.07
C GLY A 426 -20.40 -12.30 -17.97
N PRO A 427 -20.36 -13.49 -18.58
CA PRO A 427 -21.53 -14.04 -19.24
C PRO A 427 -22.69 -14.09 -18.24
N ALA A 428 -23.88 -13.64 -18.66
CA ALA A 428 -25.08 -13.71 -17.84
C ALA A 428 -25.32 -15.18 -17.43
N GLN A 429 -25.34 -15.45 -16.13
CA GLN A 429 -25.58 -16.79 -15.58
C GLN A 429 -27.06 -17.16 -15.58
#